data_AF-A0A925FSM3-F1
#
_entry.id   AF-A0A925FSM3-F1
#
_cell.length_a   1.000
_cell.length_b   1.000
_cell.length_c   1.000
_cell.angle_alpha   90.00
_cell.angle_beta   90.00
_cell.angle_gamma   90.00
#
_symmetry.space_group_name_H-M   'P 1'
#
loop_
_entity.id
_entity.type
_entity.pdbx_description
1 polymer ?
#
loop_
_entity_poly.entity_id
_entity_poly.type
_entity_poly.pdbx_seq_one_letter_code
_entity_poly.pdbx_strand_id
1 'polypeptide(L)'
;RLSGKKKLDAKSQAKCERIQHRVEEICAIAYAGGQPVFIDAEESWIQDAIDRMASEMMERYNLERPIIFNTLQMYRSDRLQYLKESRREAKNNGYLLAVKIVRGAYMEKERARALEKDYPSPIQPDKEATDRDYDAAIDYCLDHIDDIAFVAGTHNEKSTQLLAQKMRAREIPEDHPHIFYSQLYGMGDNLSYVLAKNNYNVSKYVPYGPVKDAIPYLIRRAQENSSAAGQVSRELDLIRKELERRRID
;
A
#
# COMPACT_ATOMS: atom_id res chain seq x y z
N ARG A 1 14.55 -20.31 0.84
CA ARG A 1 14.03 -18.96 0.46
C ARG A 1 12.77 -19.21 -0.37
N LEU A 2 11.61 -18.74 0.09
CA LEU A 2 10.28 -19.02 -0.48
C LEU A 2 10.09 -18.56 -1.94
N SER A 3 10.99 -17.73 -2.42
CA SER A 3 11.02 -17.09 -3.74
C SER A 3 12.04 -17.72 -4.71
N GLY A 4 12.90 -18.64 -4.26
CA GLY A 4 13.83 -19.32 -5.15
C GLY A 4 13.18 -20.55 -5.78
N LYS A 5 13.24 -20.71 -7.11
CA LYS A 5 12.79 -21.91 -7.86
C LYS A 5 13.55 -23.22 -7.51
N LYS A 6 14.22 -23.31 -6.36
CA LYS A 6 14.91 -24.50 -5.87
C LYS A 6 13.97 -25.28 -4.93
N LYS A 7 13.93 -26.61 -5.08
CA LYS A 7 13.26 -27.51 -4.11
C LYS A 7 13.71 -27.18 -2.69
N LEU A 8 12.76 -26.90 -1.82
CA LEU A 8 13.01 -26.64 -0.41
C LEU A 8 13.37 -27.97 0.29
N ASP A 9 14.24 -27.90 1.30
CA ASP A 9 14.41 -29.01 2.24
C ASP A 9 13.15 -29.21 3.09
N ALA A 10 12.99 -30.38 3.70
CA ALA A 10 11.79 -30.73 4.47
C ALA A 10 11.50 -29.73 5.61
N LYS A 11 12.53 -29.18 6.24
CA LYS A 11 12.41 -28.21 7.34
C LYS A 11 11.88 -26.86 6.83
N SER A 12 12.36 -26.41 5.68
CA SER A 12 11.94 -25.19 5.01
C SER A 12 10.53 -25.30 4.46
N GLN A 13 10.17 -26.48 3.94
CA GLN A 13 8.83 -26.81 3.49
C GLN A 13 7.82 -26.74 4.64
N ALA A 14 8.08 -27.44 5.75
CA ALA A 14 7.22 -27.39 6.94
C ALA A 14 7.10 -25.97 7.53
N LYS A 15 8.14 -25.13 7.39
CA LYS A 15 8.06 -23.71 7.79
C LYS A 15 7.15 -22.90 6.86
N CYS A 16 7.21 -23.15 5.55
CA CYS A 16 6.32 -22.53 4.57
C CYS A 16 4.85 -22.84 4.87
N GLU A 17 4.54 -24.13 5.06
CA GLU A 17 3.18 -24.61 5.35
C GLU A 17 2.61 -23.98 6.61
N ARG A 18 3.41 -23.87 7.67
CA ARG A 18 2.97 -23.17 8.90
C ARG A 18 2.68 -21.68 8.69
N ILE A 19 3.42 -21.01 7.82
CA ILE A 19 3.16 -19.58 7.52
C ILE A 19 1.88 -19.48 6.71
N GLN A 20 1.72 -20.30 5.68
CA GLN A 20 0.53 -20.33 4.83
C GLN A 20 -0.73 -20.60 5.66
N HIS A 21 -0.72 -21.61 6.53
CA HIS A 21 -1.84 -21.93 7.41
C HIS A 21 -2.21 -20.74 8.32
N ARG A 22 -1.23 -20.02 8.88
CA ARG A 22 -1.51 -18.85 9.73
C ARG A 22 -2.14 -17.70 8.95
N VAL A 23 -1.68 -17.47 7.72
CA VAL A 23 -2.26 -16.43 6.86
C VAL A 23 -3.67 -16.83 6.45
N GLU A 24 -3.89 -18.09 6.09
CA GLU A 24 -5.22 -18.64 5.81
C GLU A 24 -6.18 -18.47 6.98
N GLU A 25 -5.76 -18.78 8.20
CA GLU A 25 -6.56 -18.62 9.41
C GLU A 25 -6.96 -17.16 9.65
N ILE A 26 -6.00 -16.22 9.54
CA ILE A 26 -6.28 -14.79 9.67
C ILE A 26 -7.26 -14.33 8.59
N CYS A 27 -7.06 -14.73 7.34
CA CYS A 27 -7.91 -14.35 6.21
C CYS A 27 -9.33 -14.93 6.35
N ALA A 28 -9.46 -16.17 6.84
CA ALA A 28 -10.75 -16.81 7.09
C ALA A 28 -11.54 -16.07 8.17
N ILE A 29 -10.90 -15.71 9.28
CA ILE A 29 -11.52 -14.93 10.36
C ILE A 29 -11.92 -13.54 9.87
N ALA A 30 -11.03 -12.87 9.12
CA ALA A 30 -11.29 -11.56 8.52
C ALA A 30 -12.51 -11.60 7.57
N TYR A 31 -12.57 -12.62 6.71
CA TYR A 31 -13.71 -12.87 5.82
C TYR A 31 -15.00 -13.13 6.59
N ALA A 32 -14.99 -14.00 7.60
CA ALA A 32 -16.16 -14.28 8.43
C ALA A 32 -16.68 -13.02 9.16
N GLY A 33 -15.76 -12.17 9.64
CA GLY A 33 -16.08 -10.90 10.29
C GLY A 33 -16.41 -9.75 9.34
N GLY A 34 -16.21 -9.92 8.03
CA GLY A 34 -16.36 -8.83 7.06
C GLY A 34 -15.36 -7.68 7.23
N GLN A 35 -14.22 -7.95 7.86
CA GLN A 35 -13.18 -6.95 8.14
C GLN A 35 -12.06 -7.07 7.11
N PRO A 36 -11.68 -5.98 6.40
CA PRO A 36 -10.54 -6.02 5.51
C PRO A 36 -9.22 -6.34 6.22
N VAL A 37 -8.37 -7.13 5.56
CA VAL A 37 -6.99 -7.43 5.97
C VAL A 37 -6.03 -7.07 4.84
N PHE A 38 -4.90 -6.49 5.20
CA PHE A 38 -3.89 -6.03 4.28
C PHE A 38 -2.63 -6.88 4.44
N ILE A 39 -2.18 -7.47 3.34
CA ILE A 39 -0.89 -8.14 3.26
C ILE A 39 0.12 -7.10 2.81
N ASP A 40 0.99 -6.70 3.74
CA ASP A 40 2.01 -5.69 3.50
C ASP A 40 3.09 -6.23 2.55
N ALA A 41 3.61 -5.34 1.70
CA ALA A 41 4.74 -5.63 0.84
C ALA A 41 6.05 -5.40 1.58
N GLU A 42 7.01 -6.29 1.35
CA GLU A 42 8.33 -6.26 1.97
C GLU A 42 9.39 -6.04 0.88
N GLU A 43 10.53 -6.73 0.96
CA GLU A 43 11.59 -6.57 -0.03
C GLU A 43 11.37 -7.44 -1.28
N SER A 44 11.88 -6.96 -2.40
CA SER A 44 11.70 -7.51 -3.75
C SER A 44 11.99 -9.01 -3.85
N TRP A 45 12.95 -9.50 -3.07
CA TRP A 45 13.37 -10.90 -3.12
C TRP A 45 12.52 -11.87 -2.31
N ILE A 46 11.56 -11.41 -1.54
CA ILE A 46 10.52 -12.27 -0.93
C ILE A 46 9.13 -11.96 -1.48
N GLN A 47 8.96 -10.81 -2.14
CA GLN A 47 7.66 -10.30 -2.57
C GLN A 47 6.88 -11.30 -3.44
N ASP A 48 7.51 -12.04 -4.35
CA ASP A 48 6.78 -13.02 -5.19
C ASP A 48 6.04 -14.09 -4.36
N ALA A 49 6.57 -14.45 -3.19
CA ALA A 49 5.91 -15.41 -2.31
C ALA A 49 4.74 -14.78 -1.55
N ILE A 50 4.88 -13.51 -1.18
CA ILE A 50 3.82 -12.71 -0.54
C ILE A 50 2.69 -12.48 -1.54
N ASP A 51 3.03 -12.09 -2.76
CA ASP A 51 2.11 -11.86 -3.88
C ASP A 51 1.26 -13.10 -4.18
N ARG A 52 1.88 -14.28 -4.31
CA ARG A 52 1.14 -15.53 -4.51
C ARG A 52 0.18 -15.83 -3.37
N MET A 53 0.64 -15.66 -2.13
CA MET A 53 -0.20 -15.90 -0.95
C MET A 53 -1.39 -14.94 -0.92
N ALA A 54 -1.17 -13.66 -1.26
CA ALA A 54 -2.25 -12.69 -1.36
C ALA A 54 -3.24 -13.03 -2.46
N SER A 55 -2.76 -13.39 -3.67
CA SER A 55 -3.63 -13.81 -4.77
C SER A 55 -4.46 -15.05 -4.43
N GLU A 56 -3.84 -16.08 -3.84
CA GLU A 56 -4.56 -17.28 -3.39
C GLU A 56 -5.64 -16.97 -2.35
N MET A 57 -5.42 -16.00 -1.46
CA MET A 57 -6.42 -15.59 -0.47
C MET A 57 -7.52 -14.72 -1.09
N MET A 58 -7.18 -13.83 -2.03
CA MET A 58 -8.16 -13.04 -2.76
C MET A 58 -9.09 -13.93 -3.59
N GLU A 59 -8.55 -14.92 -4.30
CA GLU A 59 -9.36 -15.86 -5.09
C GLU A 59 -10.38 -16.62 -4.23
N ARG A 60 -10.03 -16.94 -2.98
CA ARG A 60 -10.92 -17.65 -2.04
C ARG A 60 -11.96 -16.73 -1.38
N TYR A 61 -11.61 -15.48 -1.07
CA TYR A 61 -12.40 -14.64 -0.16
C TYR A 61 -12.95 -13.34 -0.77
N ASN A 62 -12.45 -12.88 -1.91
CA ASN A 62 -12.89 -11.63 -2.55
C ASN A 62 -13.95 -11.85 -3.65
N LEU A 63 -14.89 -12.77 -3.45
CA LEU A 63 -15.91 -13.07 -4.47
C LEU A 63 -16.94 -11.95 -4.63
N GLU A 64 -17.48 -11.46 -3.52
CA GLU A 64 -18.54 -10.44 -3.51
C GLU A 64 -18.08 -9.09 -2.94
N ARG A 65 -17.01 -9.11 -2.13
CA ARG A 65 -16.50 -7.93 -1.43
C ARG A 65 -14.97 -7.99 -1.31
N PRO A 66 -14.26 -6.85 -1.40
CA PRO A 66 -12.82 -6.81 -1.25
C PRO A 66 -12.43 -6.94 0.22
N ILE A 67 -12.03 -8.13 0.68
CA ILE A 67 -11.62 -8.39 2.07
C ILE A 67 -10.09 -8.45 2.17
N ILE A 68 -9.44 -9.18 1.27
CA ILE A 68 -7.99 -9.36 1.30
C ILE A 68 -7.35 -8.38 0.34
N PHE A 69 -6.45 -7.53 0.82
CA PHE A 69 -5.73 -6.54 0.00
C PHE A 69 -4.26 -6.90 -0.12
N ASN A 70 -3.73 -6.91 -1.35
CA ASN A 70 -2.29 -6.99 -1.58
C ASN A 70 -1.67 -5.58 -1.66
N THR A 71 -0.50 -5.36 -1.06
CA THR A 71 0.20 -4.07 -1.17
C THR A 71 1.14 -4.05 -2.37
N LEU A 72 1.04 -3.03 -3.22
CA LEU A 72 1.92 -2.86 -4.38
C LEU A 72 2.79 -1.60 -4.21
N GLN A 73 4.11 -1.79 -4.32
CA GLN A 73 5.10 -0.73 -4.17
C GLN A 73 5.48 -0.16 -5.54
N MET A 74 4.93 0.98 -5.93
CA MET A 74 5.11 1.61 -7.25
C MET A 74 6.54 2.09 -7.54
N TYR A 75 7.41 2.10 -6.54
CA TYR A 75 8.84 2.32 -6.75
C TYR A 75 9.52 1.16 -7.49
N ARG A 76 8.88 0.00 -7.66
CA ARG A 76 9.40 -1.14 -8.40
C ARG A 76 8.95 -1.03 -9.85
N SER A 77 9.88 -1.24 -10.77
CA SER A 77 9.64 -1.03 -12.21
C SER A 77 8.65 -2.00 -12.83
N ASP A 78 8.36 -3.12 -12.19
CA ASP A 78 7.44 -4.16 -12.67
C ASP A 78 6.01 -4.02 -12.16
N ARG A 79 5.75 -3.18 -11.15
CA ARG A 79 4.49 -3.25 -10.38
C ARG A 79 3.27 -2.72 -11.10
N LEU A 80 3.42 -1.74 -12.00
CA LEU A 80 2.31 -1.29 -12.83
C LEU A 80 1.84 -2.39 -13.79
N GLN A 81 2.78 -3.14 -14.37
CA GLN A 81 2.44 -4.27 -15.23
C GLN A 81 1.82 -5.42 -14.42
N TYR A 82 2.39 -5.73 -13.25
CA TYR A 82 1.85 -6.71 -12.32
C TYR A 82 0.40 -6.41 -11.91
N LEU A 83 0.06 -5.13 -11.64
CA LEU A 83 -1.30 -4.70 -11.34
C LEU A 83 -2.28 -5.06 -12.48
N LYS A 84 -1.89 -4.74 -13.73
CA LYS A 84 -2.71 -5.01 -14.92
C LYS A 84 -2.91 -6.51 -15.15
N GLU A 85 -1.86 -7.30 -14.95
CA GLU A 85 -1.91 -8.76 -15.08
C GLU A 85 -2.77 -9.38 -13.97
N SER A 86 -2.58 -8.96 -12.73
CA SER A 86 -3.35 -9.42 -11.57
C SER A 86 -4.84 -9.16 -11.74
N ARG A 87 -5.24 -8.00 -12.31
CA ARG A 87 -6.66 -7.73 -12.58
C ARG A 87 -7.21 -8.62 -13.68
N ARG A 88 -6.44 -8.88 -14.74
CA ARG A 88 -6.88 -9.80 -15.81
C ARG A 88 -7.10 -11.20 -15.25
N GLU A 89 -6.20 -11.68 -14.42
CA GLU A 89 -6.32 -12.96 -13.73
C GLU A 89 -7.54 -12.98 -12.79
N ALA A 90 -7.70 -11.95 -11.95
CA ALA A 90 -8.83 -11.81 -11.05
C ALA A 90 -10.18 -11.86 -11.78
N LYS A 91 -10.28 -11.11 -12.88
CA LYS A 91 -11.47 -11.11 -13.72
C LYS A 91 -11.75 -12.47 -14.36
N ASN A 92 -10.72 -13.17 -14.84
CA ASN A 92 -10.88 -14.49 -15.45
C ASN A 92 -11.30 -15.56 -14.42
N ASN A 93 -10.83 -15.42 -13.18
CA ASN A 93 -11.11 -16.38 -12.11
C ASN A 93 -12.33 -15.98 -11.25
N GLY A 94 -12.96 -14.84 -11.54
CA GLY A 94 -14.23 -14.44 -10.92
C GLY A 94 -14.12 -13.89 -9.50
N TYR A 95 -13.05 -13.17 -9.17
CA TYR A 95 -12.89 -12.46 -7.89
C TYR A 95 -12.51 -10.99 -8.08
N LEU A 96 -12.77 -10.17 -7.07
CA LEU A 96 -12.40 -8.75 -7.03
C LEU A 96 -10.92 -8.59 -6.67
N LEU A 97 -10.17 -7.89 -7.52
CA LEU A 97 -8.81 -7.50 -7.17
C LEU A 97 -8.86 -6.40 -6.11
N ALA A 98 -8.12 -6.55 -5.02
CA ALA A 98 -8.04 -5.53 -3.98
C ALA A 98 -6.58 -5.19 -3.67
N VAL A 99 -6.21 -3.92 -3.83
CA VAL A 99 -4.80 -3.49 -3.74
C VAL A 99 -4.58 -2.24 -2.91
N LYS A 100 -3.52 -2.21 -2.11
CA LYS A 100 -3.02 -0.99 -1.47
C LYS A 100 -1.84 -0.46 -2.28
N ILE A 101 -2.01 0.68 -2.93
CA ILE A 101 -0.99 1.30 -3.75
C ILE A 101 -0.15 2.24 -2.87
N VAL A 102 1.16 2.00 -2.83
CA VAL A 102 2.14 2.84 -2.11
C VAL A 102 3.32 3.13 -3.02
N ARG A 103 4.17 4.11 -2.69
CA ARG A 103 5.47 4.26 -3.37
C ARG A 103 6.40 3.12 -2.99
N GLY A 104 6.77 3.01 -1.73
CA GLY A 104 7.69 1.98 -1.21
C GLY A 104 8.44 2.49 0.02
N ALA A 105 9.05 1.57 0.78
CA ALA A 105 9.69 1.91 2.07
C ALA A 105 11.10 1.32 2.25
N TYR A 106 11.69 0.73 1.19
CA TYR A 106 12.94 -0.04 1.26
C TYR A 106 13.97 0.38 0.20
N MET A 107 13.90 1.62 -0.32
CA MET A 107 14.69 2.09 -1.47
C MET A 107 16.20 1.87 -1.32
N GLU A 108 16.74 2.29 -0.19
CA GLU A 108 18.17 2.22 0.13
C GLU A 108 18.62 0.77 0.23
N LYS A 109 17.79 -0.09 0.84
CA LYS A 109 18.06 -1.52 1.01
C LYS A 109 18.05 -2.26 -0.32
N GLU A 110 17.11 -1.93 -1.22
CA GLU A 110 17.04 -2.50 -2.57
C GLU A 110 18.28 -2.14 -3.39
N ARG A 111 18.67 -0.84 -3.40
CA ARG A 111 19.85 -0.38 -4.14
C ARG A 111 21.15 -0.97 -3.59
N ALA A 112 21.30 -1.00 -2.26
CA ALA A 112 22.48 -1.58 -1.61
C ALA A 112 22.65 -3.06 -1.97
N ARG A 113 21.55 -3.83 -1.94
CA ARG A 113 21.59 -5.25 -2.31
C ARG A 113 21.87 -5.48 -3.80
N ALA A 114 21.31 -4.64 -4.67
CA ALA A 114 21.56 -4.71 -6.11
C ALA A 114 23.04 -4.49 -6.43
N LEU A 115 23.67 -3.51 -5.77
CA LEU A 115 25.11 -3.27 -5.86
C LEU A 115 25.94 -4.43 -5.30
N GLU A 116 25.60 -4.93 -4.10
CA GLU A 116 26.32 -6.04 -3.45
C GLU A 116 26.32 -7.32 -4.30
N LYS A 117 25.22 -7.60 -5.00
CA LYS A 117 25.01 -8.84 -5.74
C LYS A 117 25.16 -8.70 -7.25
N ASP A 118 25.58 -7.54 -7.72
CA ASP A 118 25.84 -7.24 -9.13
C ASP A 118 24.65 -7.57 -10.05
N TYR A 119 23.45 -7.08 -9.69
CA TYR A 119 22.28 -7.16 -10.56
C TYR A 119 21.58 -5.80 -10.69
N PRO A 120 20.84 -5.54 -11.79
CA PRO A 120 20.14 -4.27 -11.97
C PRO A 120 19.17 -3.99 -10.81
N SER A 121 19.16 -2.75 -10.33
CA SER A 121 18.19 -2.30 -9.32
C SER A 121 16.76 -2.62 -9.76
N PRO A 122 15.93 -3.27 -8.92
CA PRO A 122 14.55 -3.62 -9.28
C PRO A 122 13.59 -2.43 -9.13
N ILE A 123 14.11 -1.29 -8.64
CA ILE A 123 13.35 -0.07 -8.41
C ILE A 123 13.62 0.98 -9.50
N GLN A 124 12.65 1.89 -9.66
CA GLN A 124 12.68 3.02 -10.59
C GLN A 124 13.97 3.85 -10.44
N PRO A 125 14.43 4.47 -11.54
CA PRO A 125 15.68 5.23 -11.53
C PRO A 125 15.64 6.43 -10.56
N ASP A 126 14.48 7.06 -10.45
CA ASP A 126 14.26 8.28 -9.68
C ASP A 126 12.84 8.35 -9.10
N LYS A 127 12.59 9.44 -8.36
CA LYS A 127 11.32 9.69 -7.69
C LYS A 127 10.21 10.00 -8.70
N GLU A 128 10.54 10.73 -9.76
CA GLU A 128 9.61 11.15 -10.81
C GLU A 128 9.04 9.94 -11.55
N ALA A 129 9.89 8.94 -11.85
CA ALA A 129 9.45 7.68 -12.43
C ALA A 129 8.56 6.88 -11.48
N THR A 130 8.84 6.90 -10.17
CA THR A 130 7.96 6.30 -9.15
C THR A 130 6.62 7.01 -9.07
N ASP A 131 6.61 8.35 -9.09
CA ASP A 131 5.39 9.16 -9.06
C ASP A 131 4.53 8.92 -10.30
N ARG A 132 5.14 8.84 -11.49
CA ARG A 132 4.45 8.53 -12.74
C ARG A 132 3.74 7.17 -12.67
N ASP A 133 4.44 6.14 -12.19
CA ASP A 133 3.85 4.80 -12.11
C ASP A 133 2.78 4.70 -11.02
N TYR A 134 2.94 5.46 -9.92
CA TYR A 134 1.88 5.62 -8.90
C TYR A 134 0.63 6.25 -9.49
N ASP A 135 0.76 7.38 -10.19
CA ASP A 135 -0.37 8.09 -10.79
C ASP A 135 -1.04 7.25 -11.89
N ALA A 136 -0.25 6.52 -12.69
CA ALA A 136 -0.77 5.59 -13.70
C ALA A 136 -1.51 4.40 -13.08
N ALA A 137 -1.07 3.89 -11.92
CA ALA A 137 -1.79 2.87 -11.18
C ALA A 137 -3.13 3.38 -10.65
N ILE A 138 -3.18 4.63 -10.18
CA ILE A 138 -4.43 5.29 -9.75
C ILE A 138 -5.42 5.39 -10.92
N ASP A 139 -4.98 5.90 -12.07
CA ASP A 139 -5.84 5.96 -13.27
C ASP A 139 -6.37 4.58 -13.66
N TYR A 140 -5.48 3.58 -13.68
CA TYR A 140 -5.87 2.21 -14.02
C TYR A 140 -6.92 1.63 -13.07
N CYS A 141 -6.80 1.90 -11.75
CA CYS A 141 -7.79 1.41 -10.79
C CYS A 141 -9.14 2.11 -10.95
N LEU A 142 -9.15 3.43 -11.21
CA LEU A 142 -10.38 4.18 -11.45
C LEU A 142 -11.10 3.76 -12.73
N ASP A 143 -10.36 3.46 -13.80
CA ASP A 143 -10.93 3.00 -15.07
C ASP A 143 -11.49 1.56 -15.01
N HIS A 144 -11.24 0.85 -13.90
CA HIS A 144 -11.67 -0.54 -13.67
C HIS A 144 -12.33 -0.73 -12.30
N ILE A 145 -12.99 0.31 -11.79
CA ILE A 145 -13.53 0.33 -10.42
C ILE A 145 -14.60 -0.76 -10.14
N ASP A 146 -15.24 -1.28 -11.19
CA ASP A 146 -16.23 -2.37 -11.11
C ASP A 146 -15.62 -3.70 -10.63
N ASP A 147 -14.34 -3.95 -10.90
CA ASP A 147 -13.65 -5.19 -10.53
C ASP A 147 -12.32 -5.00 -9.77
N ILE A 148 -11.99 -3.74 -9.43
CA ILE A 148 -10.85 -3.39 -8.56
C ILE A 148 -11.34 -2.56 -7.36
N ALA A 149 -10.88 -2.94 -6.17
CA ALA A 149 -10.85 -2.06 -5.00
C ALA A 149 -9.41 -1.63 -4.70
N PHE A 150 -9.24 -0.37 -4.30
CA PHE A 150 -7.91 0.12 -3.96
C PHE A 150 -7.86 1.11 -2.80
N VAL A 151 -6.70 1.09 -2.15
CA VAL A 151 -6.32 2.03 -1.10
C VAL A 151 -5.13 2.84 -1.58
N ALA A 152 -5.29 4.16 -1.68
CA ALA A 152 -4.22 5.09 -2.05
C ALA A 152 -3.41 5.51 -0.81
N GLY A 153 -2.29 4.84 -0.58
CA GLY A 153 -1.36 5.13 0.51
C GLY A 153 -0.37 6.23 0.16
N THR A 154 -0.64 7.46 0.60
CA THR A 154 0.21 8.62 0.29
C THR A 154 0.07 9.76 1.30
N HIS A 155 1.20 10.38 1.65
CA HIS A 155 1.25 11.66 2.36
C HIS A 155 1.42 12.86 1.40
N ASN A 156 1.54 12.61 0.10
CA ASN A 156 1.72 13.68 -0.89
C ASN A 156 0.36 14.34 -1.19
N GLU A 157 0.26 15.64 -0.89
CA GLU A 157 -0.94 16.44 -1.15
C GLU A 157 -1.32 16.46 -2.63
N LYS A 158 -0.35 16.60 -3.55
CA LYS A 158 -0.62 16.60 -4.99
C LYS A 158 -1.23 15.27 -5.44
N SER A 159 -0.67 14.15 -4.99
CA SER A 159 -1.23 12.81 -5.28
C SER A 159 -2.62 12.63 -4.67
N THR A 160 -2.87 13.22 -3.49
CA THR A 160 -4.19 13.19 -2.83
C THR A 160 -5.22 13.98 -3.64
N GLN A 161 -4.87 15.21 -4.04
CA GLN A 161 -5.72 16.06 -4.87
C GLN A 161 -5.97 15.45 -6.26
N LEU A 162 -4.95 14.80 -6.84
CA LEU A 162 -5.06 14.13 -8.12
C LEU A 162 -6.16 13.06 -8.11
N LEU A 163 -6.17 12.19 -7.09
CA LEU A 163 -7.20 11.16 -6.96
C LEU A 163 -8.61 11.78 -6.83
N ALA A 164 -8.78 12.78 -5.96
CA ALA A 164 -10.06 13.46 -5.79
C ALA A 164 -10.56 14.13 -7.09
N GLN A 165 -9.66 14.79 -7.83
CA GLN A 165 -9.97 15.40 -9.12
C GLN A 165 -10.35 14.34 -10.17
N LYS A 166 -9.63 13.22 -10.22
CA LYS A 166 -9.90 12.13 -11.16
C LYS A 166 -11.20 11.39 -10.86
N MET A 167 -11.56 11.22 -9.59
CA MET A 167 -12.87 10.70 -9.17
C MET A 167 -13.99 11.63 -9.64
N ARG A 168 -13.88 12.94 -9.35
CA ARG A 168 -14.85 13.94 -9.80
C ARG A 168 -15.02 13.99 -11.31
N ALA A 169 -13.92 13.95 -12.06
CA ALA A 169 -13.94 13.98 -13.53
C ALA A 169 -14.60 12.73 -14.15
N ARG A 170 -14.64 11.62 -13.41
CA ARG A 170 -15.30 10.36 -13.79
C ARG A 170 -16.68 10.18 -13.14
N GLU A 171 -17.18 11.20 -12.44
CA GLU A 171 -18.46 11.16 -11.72
C GLU A 171 -18.55 9.99 -10.69
N ILE A 172 -17.40 9.59 -10.13
CA ILE A 172 -17.32 8.57 -9.09
C ILE A 172 -17.63 9.24 -7.74
N PRO A 173 -18.60 8.70 -6.95
CA PRO A 173 -18.93 9.23 -5.63
C PRO A 173 -17.73 9.29 -4.68
N GLU A 174 -17.67 10.32 -3.83
CA GLU A 174 -16.58 10.51 -2.87
C GLU A 174 -16.45 9.33 -1.89
N ASP A 175 -17.58 8.71 -1.55
CA ASP A 175 -17.72 7.60 -0.61
C ASP A 175 -17.76 6.22 -1.29
N HIS A 176 -17.31 6.12 -2.56
CA HIS A 176 -17.32 4.86 -3.30
C HIS A 176 -16.63 3.72 -2.49
N PRO A 177 -17.30 2.58 -2.27
CA PRO A 177 -16.87 1.56 -1.30
C PRO A 177 -15.54 0.88 -1.66
N HIS A 178 -15.13 0.98 -2.93
CA HIS A 178 -13.88 0.41 -3.44
C HIS A 178 -12.69 1.36 -3.35
N ILE A 179 -12.85 2.60 -2.87
CA ILE A 179 -11.79 3.61 -2.88
C ILE A 179 -11.57 4.09 -1.47
N PHE A 180 -10.34 3.97 -0.97
CA PHE A 180 -9.94 4.57 0.30
C PHE A 180 -8.65 5.38 0.14
N TYR A 181 -8.57 6.48 0.85
CA TYR A 181 -7.31 7.19 1.10
C TYR A 181 -6.68 6.63 2.38
N SER A 182 -5.36 6.55 2.42
CA SER A 182 -4.67 6.09 3.63
C SER A 182 -3.39 6.87 3.91
N GLN A 183 -3.23 7.25 5.17
CA GLN A 183 -2.04 7.90 5.70
C GLN A 183 -1.57 7.20 6.97
N LEU A 184 -0.28 7.29 7.28
CA LEU A 184 0.24 6.84 8.57
C LEU A 184 -0.25 7.78 9.68
N TYR A 185 -0.56 7.23 10.85
CA TYR A 185 -0.94 8.05 11.99
C TYR A 185 0.20 8.98 12.42
N GLY A 186 -0.13 10.27 12.63
CA GLY A 186 0.84 11.32 12.93
C GLY A 186 1.58 11.87 11.71
N MET A 187 1.15 11.53 10.49
CA MET A 187 1.69 12.06 9.24
C MET A 187 0.54 12.37 8.26
N GLY A 188 0.52 13.57 7.70
CA GLY A 188 -0.50 13.99 6.75
C GLY A 188 -1.91 14.07 7.34
N ASP A 189 -2.05 14.29 8.64
CA ASP A 189 -3.35 14.34 9.34
C ASP A 189 -4.25 15.44 8.78
N ASN A 190 -3.67 16.57 8.38
CA ASN A 190 -4.39 17.64 7.70
C ASN A 190 -5.07 17.17 6.40
N LEU A 191 -4.43 16.26 5.65
CA LEU A 191 -5.01 15.67 4.45
C LEU A 191 -6.18 14.75 4.82
N SER A 192 -5.97 13.86 5.81
CA SER A 192 -6.99 12.94 6.30
C SER A 192 -8.24 13.67 6.77
N TYR A 193 -8.10 14.76 7.54
CA TYR A 193 -9.22 15.55 8.05
C TYR A 193 -9.98 16.27 6.94
N VAL A 194 -9.27 16.85 5.97
CA VAL A 194 -9.92 17.54 4.84
C VAL A 194 -10.70 16.54 3.98
N LEU A 195 -10.11 15.38 3.68
CA LEU A 195 -10.78 14.32 2.92
C LEU A 195 -12.04 13.83 3.62
N ALA A 196 -11.94 13.48 4.91
CA ALA A 196 -13.08 13.00 5.70
C ALA A 196 -14.20 14.04 5.80
N LYS A 197 -13.85 15.32 5.96
CA LYS A 197 -14.84 16.43 5.96
C LYS A 197 -15.57 16.55 4.61
N ASN A 198 -14.96 16.12 3.52
CA ASN A 198 -15.55 16.10 2.18
C ASN A 198 -16.12 14.71 1.82
N ASN A 199 -16.47 13.88 2.81
CA ASN A 199 -17.10 12.56 2.67
C ASN A 199 -16.27 11.49 1.96
N TYR A 200 -14.98 11.71 1.71
CA TYR A 200 -14.12 10.66 1.20
C TYR A 200 -13.87 9.58 2.24
N ASN A 201 -13.78 8.34 1.79
CA ASN A 201 -13.35 7.20 2.60
C ASN A 201 -11.87 7.34 2.98
N VAL A 202 -11.58 7.47 4.28
CA VAL A 202 -10.22 7.69 4.81
C VAL A 202 -9.89 6.66 5.87
N SER A 203 -8.67 6.15 5.84
CA SER A 203 -8.10 5.26 6.86
C SER A 203 -6.78 5.81 7.40
N LYS A 204 -6.45 5.45 8.64
CA LYS A 204 -5.14 5.72 9.24
C LYS A 204 -4.44 4.41 9.59
N TYR A 205 -3.19 4.26 9.14
CA TYR A 205 -2.35 3.14 9.55
C TYR A 205 -1.74 3.46 10.92
N VAL A 206 -2.20 2.74 11.95
CA VAL A 206 -1.80 2.93 13.34
C VAL A 206 -0.94 1.74 13.76
N PRO A 207 0.39 1.87 13.87
CA PRO A 207 1.20 0.86 14.53
C PRO A 207 0.84 0.80 16.01
N TYR A 208 0.65 -0.39 16.56
CA TYR A 208 0.41 -0.57 17.99
C TYR A 208 1.20 -1.76 18.51
N GLY A 209 1.64 -1.69 19.77
CA GLY A 209 2.41 -2.75 20.41
C GLY A 209 3.53 -2.22 21.31
N PRO A 210 4.34 -3.11 21.90
CA PRO A 210 5.46 -2.73 22.74
C PRO A 210 6.49 -1.90 21.98
N VAL A 211 7.07 -0.88 22.63
CA VAL A 211 8.04 0.04 22.01
C VAL A 211 9.19 -0.69 21.33
N LYS A 212 9.74 -1.72 21.98
CA LYS A 212 10.84 -2.55 21.44
C LYS A 212 10.53 -3.15 20.06
N ASP A 213 9.28 -3.54 19.82
CA ASP A 213 8.85 -4.19 18.59
C ASP A 213 8.52 -3.15 17.51
N ALA A 214 8.24 -1.90 17.92
CA ALA A 214 8.01 -0.76 17.04
C ALA A 214 9.30 -0.07 16.56
N ILE A 215 10.48 -0.35 17.15
CA ILE A 215 11.75 0.32 16.79
C ILE A 215 12.04 0.24 15.26
N PRO A 216 11.96 -0.93 14.59
CA PRO A 216 12.22 -0.99 13.15
C PRO A 216 11.25 -0.14 12.32
N TYR A 217 9.98 -0.04 12.76
CA TYR A 217 9.01 0.86 12.14
C TYR A 217 9.39 2.32 12.33
N LEU A 218 9.77 2.72 13.55
CA LEU A 218 10.18 4.10 13.87
C LEU A 218 11.41 4.54 13.08
N ILE A 219 12.40 3.66 12.89
CA ILE A 219 13.58 3.95 12.07
C ILE A 219 13.18 4.26 10.62
N ARG A 220 12.29 3.44 10.02
CA ARG A 220 11.79 3.69 8.66
C ARG A 220 11.03 5.00 8.57
N ARG A 221 10.25 5.37 9.60
CA ARG A 221 9.56 6.67 9.65
C ARG A 221 10.52 7.85 9.75
N ALA A 222 11.59 7.71 10.55
CA ALA A 222 12.62 8.73 10.63
C ALA A 222 13.30 8.94 9.27
N GLN A 223 13.66 7.86 8.57
CA GLN A 223 14.25 7.92 7.22
C GLN A 223 13.30 8.54 6.20
N GLU A 224 12.02 8.13 6.20
CA GLU A 224 10.98 8.72 5.34
C GLU A 224 10.85 10.24 5.60
N ASN A 225 10.76 10.66 6.87
CA ASN A 225 10.65 12.07 7.23
C ASN A 225 11.89 12.89 6.88
N SER A 226 13.09 12.32 7.03
CA SER A 226 14.33 12.97 6.60
C SER A 226 14.40 13.14 5.09
N SER A 227 13.89 12.17 4.32
CA SER A 227 13.80 12.26 2.85
C SER A 227 12.64 13.12 2.36
N ALA A 228 11.58 13.25 3.16
CA ALA A 228 10.42 14.12 2.93
C ALA A 228 10.68 15.56 3.40
N ALA A 229 11.88 16.08 3.10
CA ALA A 229 12.31 17.43 3.46
C ALA A 229 11.22 18.46 3.10
N GLY A 230 10.65 19.10 4.13
CA GLY A 230 9.62 20.13 4.01
C GLY A 230 8.22 19.73 4.44
N GLN A 231 7.87 18.44 4.53
CA GLN A 231 6.50 18.05 4.92
C GLN A 231 6.22 18.32 6.41
N VAL A 232 7.16 17.98 7.29
CA VAL A 232 7.06 18.27 8.73
C VAL A 232 7.07 19.79 8.99
N SER A 233 7.92 20.55 8.27
CA SER A 233 7.94 22.02 8.38
C SER A 233 6.60 22.61 7.97
N ARG A 234 6.00 22.11 6.89
CA ARG A 234 4.71 22.57 6.40
C ARG A 234 3.57 22.25 7.37
N GLU A 235 3.56 21.06 7.98
CA GLU A 235 2.58 20.73 9.03
C GLU A 235 2.71 21.68 10.22
N LEU A 236 3.93 21.94 10.68
CA LEU A 236 4.19 22.90 11.75
C LEU A 236 3.67 24.30 11.40
N ASP A 237 3.91 24.76 10.17
CA ASP A 237 3.42 26.06 9.69
C ASP A 237 1.89 26.11 9.61
N LEU A 238 1.23 25.01 9.22
CA LEU A 238 -0.24 24.92 9.22
C LEU A 238 -0.80 24.95 10.65
N ILE A 239 -0.16 24.28 11.61
CA ILE A 239 -0.54 24.31 13.02
C ILE A 239 -0.40 25.73 13.57
N ARG A 240 0.74 26.40 13.31
CA ARG A 240 0.96 27.80 13.73
C ARG A 240 -0.13 28.73 13.19
N LYS A 241 -0.41 28.66 11.88
CA LYS A 241 -1.49 29.45 11.26
C LYS A 241 -2.86 29.17 11.89
N GLU A 242 -3.13 27.92 12.25
CA GLU A 242 -4.40 27.54 12.88
C GLU A 242 -4.49 28.03 14.33
N LEU A 243 -3.38 28.01 15.09
CA LEU A 243 -3.29 28.57 16.44
C LEU A 243 -3.50 30.09 16.42
N GLU A 244 -2.82 30.80 15.51
CA GLU A 244 -3.00 32.23 15.27
C GLU A 244 -4.47 32.56 14.93
N ARG A 245 -5.07 31.80 14.02
CA ARG A 245 -6.49 31.95 13.63
C ARG A 245 -7.43 31.77 14.83
N ARG A 246 -7.10 30.87 15.76
CA ARG A 246 -7.88 30.59 16.97
C ARG A 246 -7.56 31.51 18.15
N ARG A 247 -6.54 32.36 18.04
CA ARG A 247 -6.04 33.21 19.13
C ARG A 247 -5.64 32.39 20.37
N ILE A 248 -4.98 31.26 20.14
CA ILE A 248 -4.41 30.41 21.18
C ILE A 248 -2.90 30.64 21.13
N ASP A 249 -2.36 31.22 22.20
CA ASP A 249 -0.92 31.45 22.39
C ASP A 249 -0.15 30.16 22.70
#